data_AF-A0A8S0VY13-F1
#
_entry.id   AF-A0A8S0VY13-F1
#
_cell.length_a   1.000
_cell.length_b   1.000
_cell.length_c   1.000
_cell.angle_alpha   90.00
_cell.angle_beta   90.00
_cell.angle_gamma   90.00
#
_symmetry.space_group_name_H-M   'P 1'
#
loop_
_entity.id
_entity.type
_entity.pdbx_description
1 polymer ?
#
loop_
_entity_poly.entity_id
_entity_poly.type
_entity_poly.pdbx_seq_one_letter_code
_entity_poly.pdbx_strand_id
1 'polypeptide(L)'
;MVSKANLQGLAVANNKVYTHPITIAIWVALSSVFIHLMNWWPASVHGFMGYLKPIPAFASTAVPVMFFVDWINRPYFESLTQDVLRYTDMSDISGYYSRSPASGLWLLEFGNTFVGLIAMDAPPAKKVKDEQKAPQTALIRHFHVEESFRKSNIQDDLLDYAVKHAFNTDPKLERIEATDSPLILYLRRHFAVEFGLPLKPDPKSKFTSSAGQTILFCLLYPPSSLLPTSSQSSVEVHDWMERVPGYDDADSQSELLELVENALQDPSRPTNVIVDSMDTLLADKGSLSETYKCLSKVYALVKRHSNARFILHSQSPSTLLPLISQTSFCSSLAHIITHPTALLTHLTTEFLMPPPPLSPLPKFWGLFLPMSERVHDTERLIFGSSGEGSGNPAEFVVELIVREGAGRKRGVERVLEGWSSALDGPCELSALEGLKQFVKKPQQEQVSGPDPTQNLSFNLNLTSSQQESRSQVPLPYAHEGKPITINTPGAIFYDPDSADDIDDDDPDEDLDI
;
A
#
# COMPACT_ATOMS: atom_id res chain seq x y z
N MET A 1 -22.52 0.18 -21.41
CA MET A 1 -21.07 -0.06 -21.25
C MET A 1 -20.54 0.52 -19.95
N VAL A 2 -20.72 1.81 -19.67
CA VAL A 2 -20.31 2.44 -18.39
C VAL A 2 -20.86 1.69 -17.16
N SER A 3 -22.16 1.34 -17.16
CA SER A 3 -22.75 0.54 -16.07
C SER A 3 -22.15 -0.87 -15.93
N LYS A 4 -21.77 -1.49 -17.05
CA LYS A 4 -21.15 -2.83 -17.06
C LYS A 4 -19.75 -2.77 -16.43
N ALA A 5 -19.02 -1.69 -16.65
CA ALA A 5 -17.70 -1.48 -16.05
C ALA A 5 -17.77 -1.47 -14.51
N ASN A 6 -18.75 -0.77 -13.93
CA ASN A 6 -18.93 -0.71 -12.48
C ASN A 6 -19.43 -2.03 -11.88
N LEU A 7 -20.33 -2.74 -12.59
CA LEU A 7 -20.83 -4.04 -12.14
C LEU A 7 -19.80 -5.16 -12.26
N GLN A 8 -18.70 -4.96 -12.98
CA GLN A 8 -17.62 -5.94 -13.02
C GLN A 8 -16.95 -6.10 -11.63
N GLY A 9 -16.86 -5.01 -10.86
CA GLY A 9 -16.33 -5.05 -9.50
C GLY A 9 -17.13 -5.98 -8.58
N LEU A 10 -18.46 -6.09 -8.80
CA LEU A 10 -19.33 -7.03 -8.08
C LEU A 10 -18.93 -8.48 -8.35
N ALA A 11 -18.64 -8.84 -9.60
CA ALA A 11 -18.25 -10.20 -9.95
C ALA A 11 -16.91 -10.60 -9.29
N VAL A 12 -15.93 -9.67 -9.28
CA VAL A 12 -14.63 -9.88 -8.63
C VAL A 12 -14.79 -9.99 -7.10
N ALA A 13 -15.59 -9.11 -6.49
CA ALA A 13 -15.89 -9.15 -5.06
C ALA A 13 -16.57 -10.47 -4.66
N ASN A 14 -17.60 -10.89 -5.39
CA ASN A 14 -18.28 -12.16 -5.17
C ASN A 14 -17.32 -13.34 -5.28
N ASN A 15 -16.49 -13.38 -6.31
CA ASN A 15 -15.50 -14.44 -6.49
C ASN A 15 -14.53 -14.52 -5.31
N LYS A 16 -14.03 -13.37 -4.84
CA LYS A 16 -13.14 -13.30 -3.67
C LYS A 16 -13.79 -13.87 -2.41
N VAL A 17 -15.06 -13.56 -2.18
CA VAL A 17 -15.82 -14.11 -1.05
C VAL A 17 -16.08 -15.61 -1.21
N TYR A 18 -16.38 -16.10 -2.42
CA TYR A 18 -16.56 -17.53 -2.68
C TYR A 18 -15.30 -18.34 -2.42
N THR A 19 -14.13 -17.79 -2.73
CA THR A 19 -12.83 -18.43 -2.48
C THR A 19 -12.33 -18.26 -1.05
N HIS A 20 -13.00 -17.46 -0.21
CA HIS A 20 -12.52 -17.20 1.14
C HIS A 20 -12.67 -18.46 2.03
N PRO A 21 -11.63 -18.85 2.80
CA PRO A 21 -11.64 -20.08 3.58
C PRO A 21 -12.83 -20.19 4.55
N ILE A 22 -13.24 -19.07 5.14
CA ILE A 22 -14.41 -19.03 6.05
C ILE A 22 -15.70 -19.34 5.31
N THR A 23 -15.91 -18.77 4.12
CA THR A 23 -17.11 -19.02 3.31
C THR A 23 -17.18 -20.49 2.89
N ILE A 24 -16.04 -21.06 2.49
CA ILE A 24 -15.93 -22.50 2.17
C ILE A 24 -16.22 -23.35 3.42
N ALA A 25 -15.68 -22.98 4.59
CA ALA A 25 -15.95 -23.70 5.84
C ALA A 25 -17.44 -23.66 6.21
N ILE A 26 -18.09 -22.51 6.09
CA ILE A 26 -19.54 -22.35 6.31
C ILE A 26 -20.32 -23.22 5.32
N TRP A 27 -19.95 -23.20 4.04
CA TRP A 27 -20.60 -24.01 3.02
C TRP A 27 -20.46 -25.52 3.29
N VAL A 28 -19.28 -25.99 3.67
CA VAL A 28 -19.02 -27.40 4.04
C VAL A 28 -19.80 -27.77 5.31
N ALA A 29 -19.84 -26.90 6.31
CA ALA A 29 -20.60 -27.13 7.54
C ALA A 29 -22.10 -27.26 7.27
N LEU A 30 -22.68 -26.32 6.51
CA LEU A 30 -24.09 -26.36 6.11
C LEU A 30 -24.41 -27.60 5.27
N SER A 31 -23.53 -27.95 4.33
CA SER A 31 -23.65 -29.19 3.54
C SER A 31 -23.66 -30.42 4.45
N SER A 32 -22.79 -30.47 5.44
CA SER A 32 -22.67 -31.61 6.37
C SER A 32 -23.91 -31.76 7.24
N VAL A 33 -24.48 -30.65 7.74
CA VAL A 33 -25.76 -30.65 8.46
C VAL A 33 -26.88 -31.17 7.56
N PHE A 34 -26.96 -30.71 6.32
CA PHE A 34 -27.97 -31.15 5.36
C PHE A 34 -27.85 -32.66 5.06
N ILE A 35 -26.63 -33.16 4.84
CA ILE A 35 -26.35 -34.59 4.62
C ILE A 35 -26.80 -35.42 5.82
N HIS A 36 -26.55 -34.94 7.04
CA HIS A 36 -26.97 -35.60 8.27
C HIS A 36 -28.50 -35.66 8.38
N LEU A 37 -29.20 -34.54 8.17
CA LEU A 37 -30.66 -34.49 8.20
C LEU A 37 -31.32 -35.42 7.18
N MET A 38 -30.72 -35.53 5.99
CA MET A 38 -31.25 -36.35 4.91
C MET A 38 -30.76 -37.81 4.93
N ASN A 39 -29.88 -38.17 5.88
CA ASN A 39 -29.21 -39.47 5.96
C ASN A 39 -28.49 -39.87 4.66
N TRP A 40 -27.82 -38.91 4.01
CA TRP A 40 -27.14 -39.11 2.73
C TRP A 40 -25.66 -39.49 2.86
N TRP A 41 -25.26 -39.93 4.06
CA TRP A 41 -23.92 -40.46 4.27
C TRP A 41 -23.68 -41.72 3.42
N PRO A 42 -22.42 -41.98 3.00
CA PRO A 42 -22.10 -43.15 2.21
C PRO A 42 -22.54 -44.43 2.92
N ALA A 43 -23.33 -45.25 2.23
CA ALA A 43 -23.76 -46.56 2.73
C ALA A 43 -23.13 -47.66 1.87
N SER A 44 -22.63 -48.73 2.52
CA SER A 44 -21.94 -49.86 1.87
C SER A 44 -22.79 -50.61 0.84
N VAL A 45 -24.11 -50.44 0.90
CA VAL A 45 -25.10 -51.13 0.05
C VAL A 45 -24.98 -50.79 -1.44
N HIS A 46 -24.41 -49.62 -1.80
CA HIS A 46 -24.36 -49.13 -3.19
C HIS A 46 -22.95 -49.12 -3.79
N GLY A 47 -21.96 -49.73 -3.12
CA GLY A 47 -20.56 -49.70 -3.56
C GLY A 47 -20.02 -48.27 -3.75
N PHE A 48 -19.20 -48.06 -4.78
CA PHE A 48 -18.59 -46.76 -5.07
C PHE A 48 -19.60 -45.62 -5.31
N MET A 49 -20.76 -45.91 -5.90
CA MET A 49 -21.81 -44.91 -6.14
C MET A 49 -22.40 -44.34 -4.84
N GLY A 50 -22.25 -45.04 -3.71
CA GLY A 50 -22.63 -44.54 -2.40
C GLY A 50 -21.89 -43.26 -1.98
N TYR A 51 -20.67 -43.04 -2.48
CA TYR A 51 -19.87 -41.85 -2.18
C TYR A 51 -20.32 -40.59 -2.93
N LEU A 52 -21.14 -40.73 -3.99
CA LEU A 52 -21.69 -39.59 -4.72
C LEU A 52 -22.99 -39.05 -4.09
N LYS A 53 -23.61 -39.79 -3.16
CA LYS A 53 -24.85 -39.38 -2.48
C LYS A 53 -24.79 -38.02 -1.77
N PRO A 54 -23.65 -37.59 -1.19
CA PRO A 54 -23.53 -36.26 -0.59
C PRO A 54 -23.48 -35.10 -1.60
N ILE A 55 -23.10 -35.34 -2.87
CA ILE A 55 -22.83 -34.27 -3.84
C ILE A 55 -24.04 -33.34 -4.06
N PRO A 56 -25.29 -33.84 -4.21
CA PRO A 56 -26.45 -32.97 -4.34
C PRO A 56 -26.61 -31.99 -3.17
N ALA A 57 -26.22 -32.36 -1.94
CA ALA A 57 -26.30 -31.47 -0.78
C ALA A 57 -25.31 -30.31 -0.86
N PHE A 58 -24.10 -30.55 -1.37
CA PHE A 58 -23.12 -29.49 -1.63
C PHE A 58 -23.62 -28.53 -2.71
N ALA A 59 -24.19 -29.05 -3.79
CA ALA A 59 -24.76 -28.23 -4.85
C ALA A 59 -25.97 -27.40 -4.37
N SER A 60 -26.88 -28.01 -3.59
CA SER A 60 -28.10 -27.34 -3.12
C SER A 60 -27.82 -26.26 -2.07
N THR A 61 -26.79 -26.43 -1.25
CA THR A 61 -26.39 -25.42 -0.23
C THR A 61 -25.51 -24.33 -0.81
N ALA A 62 -24.80 -24.57 -1.92
CA ALA A 62 -24.01 -23.56 -2.59
C ALA A 62 -24.87 -22.40 -3.13
N VAL A 63 -26.05 -22.70 -3.69
CA VAL A 63 -26.92 -21.66 -4.30
C VAL A 63 -27.40 -20.61 -3.29
N PRO A 64 -27.96 -20.96 -2.12
CA PRO A 64 -28.31 -19.98 -1.08
C PRO A 64 -27.10 -19.17 -0.59
N VAL A 65 -25.94 -19.81 -0.42
CA VAL A 65 -24.70 -19.12 0.01
C VAL A 65 -24.26 -18.10 -1.04
N MET A 66 -24.23 -18.49 -2.32
CA MET A 66 -23.88 -17.60 -3.42
C MET A 66 -24.86 -16.43 -3.54
N PHE A 67 -26.16 -16.69 -3.37
CA PHE A 67 -27.20 -15.67 -3.39
C PHE A 67 -27.07 -14.70 -2.22
N PHE A 68 -26.75 -15.20 -1.02
CA PHE A 68 -26.54 -14.36 0.16
C PHE A 68 -25.33 -13.43 0.00
N VAL A 69 -24.23 -13.93 -0.55
CA VAL A 69 -23.06 -13.10 -0.88
C VAL A 69 -23.41 -12.04 -1.92
N ASP A 70 -24.13 -12.40 -3.00
CA ASP A 70 -24.57 -11.43 -4.00
C ASP A 70 -25.49 -10.39 -3.37
N TRP A 71 -26.40 -10.80 -2.48
CA TRP A 71 -27.31 -9.91 -1.76
C TRP A 71 -26.60 -8.86 -0.91
N ILE A 72 -25.46 -9.22 -0.29
CA ILE A 72 -24.65 -8.29 0.51
C ILE A 72 -23.89 -7.32 -0.38
N ASN A 73 -23.26 -7.81 -1.45
CA ASN A 73 -22.36 -7.00 -2.26
C ASN A 73 -23.12 -6.12 -3.27
N ARG A 74 -24.22 -6.61 -3.86
CA ARG A 74 -24.96 -5.97 -4.95
C ARG A 74 -25.43 -4.54 -4.64
N PRO A 75 -26.01 -4.21 -3.47
CA PRO A 75 -26.53 -2.86 -3.20
C PRO A 75 -25.48 -1.77 -3.36
N TYR A 76 -24.24 -2.03 -2.94
CA TYR A 76 -23.12 -1.09 -3.07
C TYR A 76 -22.75 -0.82 -4.53
N PHE A 77 -22.63 -1.86 -5.36
CA PHE A 77 -22.28 -1.68 -6.77
C PHE A 77 -23.44 -1.12 -7.59
N GLU A 78 -24.68 -1.42 -7.21
CA GLU A 78 -25.87 -0.80 -7.80
C GLU A 78 -25.95 0.69 -7.45
N SER A 79 -25.68 1.09 -6.21
CA SER A 79 -25.63 2.52 -5.85
C SER A 79 -24.52 3.25 -6.59
N LEU A 80 -23.30 2.68 -6.64
CA LEU A 80 -22.19 3.24 -7.40
C LEU A 80 -22.54 3.40 -8.89
N THR A 81 -23.19 2.39 -9.48
CA THR A 81 -23.63 2.43 -10.88
C THR A 81 -24.70 3.50 -11.10
N GLN A 82 -25.65 3.64 -10.18
CA GLN A 82 -26.68 4.68 -10.25
C GLN A 82 -26.08 6.08 -10.11
N ASP A 83 -25.12 6.28 -9.21
CA ASP A 83 -24.46 7.57 -9.02
C ASP A 83 -23.68 7.97 -10.26
N VAL A 84 -22.94 7.03 -10.86
CA VAL A 84 -22.22 7.25 -12.12
C VAL A 84 -23.18 7.59 -13.27
N LEU A 85 -24.34 6.92 -13.35
CA LEU A 85 -25.35 7.23 -14.38
C LEU A 85 -26.06 8.57 -14.16
N ARG A 86 -26.08 9.09 -12.92
CA ARG A 86 -26.67 10.38 -12.57
C ARG A 86 -25.73 11.56 -12.78
N TYR A 87 -24.46 11.31 -13.08
CA TYR A 87 -23.52 12.37 -13.34
C TYR A 87 -23.89 13.18 -14.59
N THR A 88 -23.48 14.44 -14.55
CA THR A 88 -23.85 15.45 -15.58
C THR A 88 -23.21 15.19 -16.94
N ASP A 89 -22.22 14.31 -17.02
CA ASP A 89 -21.61 13.83 -18.26
C ASP A 89 -22.49 12.80 -18.97
N MET A 90 -23.25 11.99 -18.22
CA MET A 90 -24.15 10.99 -18.78
C MET A 90 -25.47 11.57 -19.33
N SER A 91 -25.86 12.77 -18.90
CA SER A 91 -27.08 13.43 -19.42
C SER A 91 -26.90 14.06 -20.80
N ASP A 92 -25.72 14.59 -21.10
CA ASP A 92 -25.35 15.11 -22.43
C ASP A 92 -23.86 14.85 -22.68
N ILE A 93 -23.55 13.65 -23.16
CA ILE A 93 -22.17 13.18 -23.38
C ILE A 93 -21.45 14.12 -24.36
N SER A 94 -22.09 14.44 -25.50
CA SER A 94 -21.47 15.25 -26.55
C SER A 94 -21.22 16.67 -26.05
N GLY A 95 -22.19 17.30 -25.40
CA GLY A 95 -22.03 18.65 -24.88
C GLY A 95 -21.09 18.71 -23.67
N TYR A 96 -21.02 17.64 -22.87
CA TYR A 96 -20.12 17.58 -21.71
C TYR A 96 -18.65 17.53 -22.12
N TYR A 97 -18.28 16.55 -22.95
CA TYR A 97 -16.89 16.36 -23.33
C TYR A 97 -16.40 17.37 -24.37
N SER A 98 -17.28 18.15 -24.99
CA SER A 98 -16.89 19.25 -25.89
C SER A 98 -16.56 20.57 -25.18
N ARG A 99 -16.66 20.63 -23.84
CA ARG A 99 -16.43 21.87 -23.05
C ARG A 99 -14.99 22.36 -23.07
N SER A 100 -14.05 21.44 -23.21
CA SER A 100 -12.62 21.69 -23.17
C SER A 100 -11.96 20.94 -24.29
N PRO A 101 -10.95 21.52 -24.96
CA PRO A 101 -10.24 20.86 -26.04
C PRO A 101 -9.48 19.60 -25.56
N ALA A 102 -9.11 19.52 -24.29
CA ALA A 102 -8.50 18.34 -23.68
C ALA A 102 -9.52 17.32 -23.16
N SER A 103 -10.82 17.64 -23.13
CA SER A 103 -11.86 16.67 -22.80
C SER A 103 -12.25 15.85 -24.03
N GLY A 104 -12.63 14.60 -23.82
CA GLY A 104 -13.06 13.72 -24.91
C GLY A 104 -13.62 12.42 -24.41
N LEU A 105 -14.52 11.83 -25.20
CA LEU A 105 -14.96 10.45 -25.05
C LEU A 105 -14.62 9.71 -26.33
N TRP A 106 -13.80 8.67 -26.21
CA TRP A 106 -13.36 7.86 -27.32
C TRP A 106 -13.90 6.45 -27.17
N LEU A 107 -14.41 5.94 -28.28
CA LEU A 107 -14.89 4.58 -28.43
C LEU A 107 -13.94 3.88 -29.38
N LEU A 108 -13.45 2.72 -28.94
CA LEU A 108 -12.63 1.85 -29.77
C LEU A 108 -13.50 0.73 -30.32
N GLU A 109 -13.57 0.64 -31.64
CA GLU A 109 -14.33 -0.35 -32.38
C GLU A 109 -13.41 -1.13 -33.31
N PHE A 110 -13.57 -2.45 -33.35
CA PHE A 110 -12.87 -3.34 -34.28
C PHE A 110 -13.91 -3.96 -35.21
N GLY A 111 -13.97 -3.49 -36.46
CA GLY A 111 -15.04 -3.83 -37.39
C GLY A 111 -16.39 -3.29 -36.91
N ASN A 112 -17.34 -4.19 -36.62
CA ASN A 112 -18.65 -3.85 -36.04
C ASN A 112 -18.74 -4.18 -34.54
N THR A 113 -17.61 -4.47 -33.88
CA THR A 113 -17.57 -4.90 -32.48
C THR A 113 -16.96 -3.83 -31.61
N PHE A 114 -17.67 -3.46 -30.55
CA PHE A 114 -17.16 -2.58 -29.51
C PHE A 114 -16.03 -3.28 -28.73
N VAL A 115 -14.91 -2.59 -28.55
CA VAL A 115 -13.71 -3.11 -27.88
C VAL A 115 -13.50 -2.41 -26.54
N GLY A 116 -13.59 -1.08 -26.51
CA GLY A 116 -13.35 -0.31 -25.29
C GLY A 116 -13.78 1.13 -25.39
N LEU A 117 -13.82 1.80 -24.25
CA LEU A 117 -14.09 3.24 -24.14
C LEU A 117 -13.18 3.87 -23.10
N ILE A 118 -12.83 5.14 -23.36
CA ILE A 118 -12.17 6.01 -22.40
C ILE A 118 -12.81 7.39 -22.46
N ALA A 119 -13.07 7.96 -21.30
CA ALA A 119 -13.70 9.27 -21.15
C ALA A 119 -12.86 10.14 -20.21
N MET A 120 -12.35 11.23 -20.75
CA MET A 120 -11.47 12.17 -20.07
C MET A 120 -12.14 13.53 -19.95
N ASP A 121 -12.16 14.07 -18.74
CA ASP A 121 -12.75 15.35 -18.39
C ASP A 121 -11.67 16.31 -17.90
N ALA A 122 -11.34 17.30 -18.73
CA ALA A 122 -10.52 18.45 -18.38
C ALA A 122 -11.44 19.65 -18.07
N PRO A 123 -11.81 19.91 -16.80
CA PRO A 123 -12.66 21.04 -16.45
C PRO A 123 -12.02 22.36 -16.90
N PRO A 124 -12.82 23.28 -17.48
CA PRO A 124 -12.30 24.59 -17.89
C PRO A 124 -11.81 25.37 -16.68
N ALA A 125 -10.66 26.04 -16.82
CA ALA A 125 -10.08 26.85 -15.75
C ALA A 125 -11.12 27.84 -15.18
N LYS A 126 -11.54 27.65 -13.93
CA LYS A 126 -12.38 28.63 -13.23
C LYS A 126 -11.59 29.93 -13.12
N LYS A 127 -12.18 31.05 -13.58
CA LYS A 127 -11.70 32.40 -13.24
C LYS A 127 -11.93 32.64 -11.75
N VAL A 128 -11.04 32.13 -10.90
CA VAL A 128 -11.02 32.51 -9.49
C VAL A 128 -10.50 33.94 -9.41
N LYS A 129 -11.18 34.78 -8.62
CA LYS A 129 -10.91 36.22 -8.48
C LYS A 129 -9.64 36.56 -7.68
N ASP A 130 -8.90 35.55 -7.21
CA ASP A 130 -7.62 35.70 -6.53
C ASP A 130 -6.54 34.93 -7.28
N GLU A 131 -5.39 35.59 -7.47
CA GLU A 131 -4.24 35.14 -8.26
C GLU A 131 -3.47 33.97 -7.61
N GLN A 132 -4.12 32.83 -7.45
CA GLN A 132 -3.45 31.55 -7.30
C GLN A 132 -3.97 30.61 -8.38
N LYS A 133 -3.19 30.49 -9.47
CA LYS A 133 -3.40 29.52 -10.55
C LYS A 133 -3.48 28.11 -9.96
N ALA A 134 -4.67 27.55 -9.84
CA ALA A 134 -4.80 26.12 -9.60
C ALA A 134 -4.28 25.36 -10.85
N PRO A 135 -3.54 24.25 -10.67
CA PRO A 135 -3.06 23.42 -11.77
C PRO A 135 -4.25 22.85 -12.55
N GLN A 136 -4.27 22.98 -13.88
CA GLN A 136 -5.35 22.44 -14.70
C GLN A 136 -5.17 20.92 -14.78
N THR A 137 -6.08 20.21 -14.12
CA THR A 137 -6.04 18.75 -13.97
C THR A 137 -7.17 18.11 -14.77
N ALA A 138 -6.87 17.06 -15.55
CA ALA A 138 -7.89 16.27 -16.24
C ALA A 138 -8.16 14.97 -15.47
N LEU A 139 -9.40 14.48 -15.50
CA LEU A 139 -9.85 13.28 -14.81
C LEU A 139 -10.33 12.23 -15.82
N ILE A 140 -9.79 11.01 -15.75
CA ILE A 140 -10.37 9.86 -16.44
C ILE A 140 -11.59 9.41 -15.64
N ARG A 141 -12.78 9.69 -16.19
CA ARG A 141 -14.07 9.37 -15.54
C ARG A 141 -14.53 7.95 -15.82
N HIS A 142 -14.40 7.52 -17.06
CA HIS A 142 -14.85 6.19 -17.50
C HIS A 142 -13.73 5.53 -18.27
N PHE A 143 -13.36 4.30 -17.88
CA PHE A 143 -12.41 3.50 -18.62
C PHE A 143 -12.83 2.03 -18.57
N HIS A 144 -13.03 1.44 -19.75
CA HIS A 144 -13.52 0.07 -19.85
C HIS A 144 -13.06 -0.59 -21.14
N VAL A 145 -12.58 -1.82 -21.04
CA VAL A 145 -12.28 -2.70 -22.18
C VAL A 145 -12.98 -4.04 -21.99
N GLU A 146 -13.57 -4.55 -23.08
CA GLU A 146 -14.25 -5.84 -23.12
C GLU A 146 -13.29 -7.00 -22.83
N GLU A 147 -13.77 -7.98 -22.05
CA GLU A 147 -12.96 -9.07 -21.52
C GLU A 147 -12.23 -9.88 -22.59
N SER A 148 -12.87 -10.09 -23.75
CA SER A 148 -12.30 -10.84 -24.87
C SER A 148 -11.07 -10.18 -25.48
N PHE A 149 -10.93 -8.86 -25.36
CA PHE A 149 -9.86 -8.08 -26.00
C PHE A 149 -8.77 -7.62 -25.03
N ARG A 150 -8.91 -7.88 -23.73
CA ARG A 150 -7.89 -7.49 -22.72
C ARG A 150 -6.53 -8.15 -22.94
N LYS A 151 -6.52 -9.35 -23.54
CA LYS A 151 -5.29 -10.10 -23.85
C LYS A 151 -4.42 -9.43 -24.90
N SER A 152 -4.98 -8.54 -25.72
CA SER A 152 -4.23 -7.85 -26.77
C SER A 152 -3.64 -6.52 -26.31
N ASN A 153 -3.71 -6.20 -25.01
CA ASN A 153 -3.23 -4.94 -24.41
C ASN A 153 -3.80 -3.68 -25.08
N ILE A 154 -4.99 -3.78 -25.68
CA ILE A 154 -5.61 -2.68 -26.44
C ILE A 154 -5.99 -1.49 -25.54
N GLN A 155 -6.11 -1.74 -24.23
CA GLN A 155 -6.26 -0.73 -23.20
C GLN A 155 -5.08 0.25 -23.15
N ASP A 156 -3.85 -0.19 -23.43
CA ASP A 156 -2.67 0.68 -23.45
C ASP A 156 -2.75 1.67 -24.60
N ASP A 157 -3.04 1.19 -25.81
CA ASP A 157 -3.21 2.04 -26.99
C ASP A 157 -4.32 3.09 -26.79
N LEU A 158 -5.42 2.67 -26.17
CA LEU A 158 -6.56 3.54 -25.89
C LEU A 158 -6.22 4.62 -24.85
N LEU A 159 -5.44 4.27 -23.84
CA LEU A 159 -4.97 5.18 -22.79
C LEU A 159 -3.93 6.16 -23.33
N ASP A 160 -2.89 5.66 -24.01
CA ASP A 160 -1.84 6.45 -24.65
C ASP A 160 -2.42 7.46 -25.64
N TYR A 161 -3.39 7.04 -26.45
CA TYR A 161 -4.09 7.94 -27.37
C TYR A 161 -4.81 9.08 -26.62
N ALA A 162 -5.56 8.77 -25.56
CA ALA A 162 -6.29 9.76 -24.79
C ALA A 162 -5.35 10.73 -24.08
N VAL A 163 -4.28 10.22 -23.47
CA VAL A 163 -3.26 11.02 -22.77
C VAL A 163 -2.54 11.95 -23.74
N LYS A 164 -2.06 11.44 -24.88
CA LYS A 164 -1.43 12.25 -25.93
C LYS A 164 -2.39 13.31 -26.46
N HIS A 165 -3.65 12.97 -26.68
CA HIS A 165 -4.65 13.95 -27.11
C HIS A 165 -4.83 15.06 -26.05
N ALA A 166 -4.90 14.72 -24.76
CA ALA A 166 -5.04 15.70 -23.67
C ALA A 166 -3.91 16.74 -23.70
N PHE A 167 -2.66 16.27 -23.62
CA PHE A 167 -1.49 17.12 -23.49
C PHE A 167 -1.15 17.88 -24.77
N ASN A 168 -1.42 17.31 -25.94
CA ASN A 168 -1.19 18.00 -27.21
C ASN A 168 -2.20 19.11 -27.48
N THR A 169 -3.43 18.98 -26.96
CA THR A 169 -4.51 19.92 -27.29
C THR A 169 -4.63 21.05 -26.27
N ASP A 170 -4.29 20.83 -24.99
CA ASP A 170 -4.23 21.89 -23.99
C ASP A 170 -2.82 22.00 -23.36
N PRO A 171 -2.01 23.01 -23.76
CA PRO A 171 -0.67 23.20 -23.21
C PRO A 171 -0.66 23.70 -21.75
N LYS A 172 -1.83 24.00 -21.17
CA LYS A 172 -1.97 24.36 -19.75
C LYS A 172 -2.27 23.17 -18.86
N LEU A 173 -2.54 22.00 -19.43
CA LEU A 173 -2.80 20.78 -18.69
C LEU A 173 -1.51 20.32 -17.99
N GLU A 174 -1.52 20.24 -16.67
CA GLU A 174 -0.34 19.89 -15.87
C GLU A 174 -0.33 18.42 -15.45
N ARG A 175 -1.50 17.83 -15.20
CA ARG A 175 -1.62 16.43 -14.74
C ARG A 175 -2.95 15.78 -15.14
N ILE A 176 -2.95 14.44 -15.16
CA ILE A 176 -4.14 13.61 -15.38
C ILE A 176 -4.31 12.71 -14.16
N GLU A 177 -5.53 12.64 -13.62
CA GLU A 177 -5.92 11.79 -12.49
C GLU A 177 -6.88 10.70 -12.99
N ALA A 178 -6.81 9.51 -12.40
CA ALA A 178 -7.70 8.40 -12.68
C ALA A 178 -8.10 7.71 -11.38
N THR A 179 -9.34 7.23 -11.29
CA THR A 179 -9.81 6.48 -10.13
C THR A 179 -9.36 5.02 -10.24
N ASP A 180 -8.50 4.58 -9.31
CA ASP A 180 -8.09 3.17 -9.18
C ASP A 180 -9.07 2.41 -8.26
N SER A 181 -9.26 1.12 -8.52
CA SER A 181 -10.01 0.22 -7.65
C SER A 181 -9.27 -1.12 -7.52
N PRO A 182 -9.06 -1.63 -6.29
CA PRO A 182 -8.39 -2.92 -6.08
C PRO A 182 -9.19 -4.11 -6.64
N LEU A 183 -10.45 -3.88 -7.03
CA LEU A 183 -11.33 -4.87 -7.66
C LEU A 183 -11.18 -4.91 -9.19
N ILE A 184 -10.44 -3.98 -9.80
CA ILE A 184 -10.25 -3.86 -11.25
C ILE A 184 -8.76 -3.92 -11.59
N LEU A 185 -8.12 -5.03 -11.21
CA LEU A 185 -6.66 -5.23 -11.29
C LEU A 185 -6.06 -5.02 -12.70
N TYR A 186 -6.83 -5.32 -13.76
CA TYR A 186 -6.32 -5.12 -15.12
C TYR A 186 -6.04 -3.63 -15.39
N LEU A 187 -6.89 -2.71 -14.94
CA LEU A 187 -6.68 -1.27 -15.13
C LEU A 187 -5.51 -0.74 -14.33
N ARG A 188 -5.33 -1.23 -13.11
CA ARG A 188 -4.25 -0.84 -12.21
C ARG A 188 -2.86 -1.07 -12.81
N ARG A 189 -2.69 -2.20 -13.51
CA ARG A 189 -1.46 -2.56 -14.20
C ARG A 189 -1.08 -1.52 -15.27
N HIS A 190 -2.06 -1.04 -16.04
CA HIS A 190 -1.84 -0.11 -17.15
C HIS A 190 -1.73 1.34 -16.69
N PHE A 191 -2.50 1.72 -15.67
CA PHE A 191 -2.35 3.01 -15.00
C PHE A 191 -0.96 3.16 -14.36
N ALA A 192 -0.40 2.10 -13.78
CA ALA A 192 0.95 2.14 -13.21
C ALA A 192 2.06 2.32 -14.29
N VAL A 193 1.87 1.76 -15.48
CA VAL A 193 2.81 1.86 -16.61
C VAL A 193 2.74 3.24 -17.27
N GLU A 194 1.54 3.77 -17.52
CA GLU A 194 1.34 5.01 -18.27
C GLU A 194 1.47 6.27 -17.39
N PHE A 195 0.97 6.23 -16.14
CA PHE A 195 1.04 7.36 -15.20
C PHE A 195 2.35 7.44 -14.43
N GLY A 196 3.30 6.54 -14.70
CA GLY A 196 4.67 6.61 -14.23
C GLY A 196 4.80 6.90 -12.74
N LEU A 197 4.66 5.88 -11.89
CA LEU A 197 5.29 5.96 -10.58
C LEU A 197 6.81 6.13 -10.80
N PRO A 198 7.43 7.27 -10.44
CA PRO A 198 8.82 7.52 -10.74
C PRO A 198 9.66 6.76 -9.71
N LEU A 199 10.09 5.56 -10.06
CA LEU A 199 11.33 5.01 -9.53
C LEU A 199 12.39 5.11 -10.62
N LYS A 200 12.84 6.33 -10.91
CA LYS A 200 14.16 6.49 -11.52
C LYS A 200 15.20 6.19 -10.45
N PRO A 201 16.08 5.19 -10.63
CA PRO A 201 17.22 5.03 -9.74
C PRO A 201 18.19 6.18 -9.94
N ASP A 202 18.68 6.69 -8.82
CA ASP A 202 19.69 7.75 -8.70
C ASP A 202 20.99 7.39 -9.48
N PRO A 203 21.51 8.28 -10.37
CA PRO A 203 22.81 8.14 -11.02
C PRO A 203 24.01 8.29 -10.06
N LYS A 204 23.79 8.52 -8.76
CA LYS A 204 24.85 8.72 -7.75
C LYS A 204 24.67 7.91 -6.47
N SER A 205 23.86 6.86 -6.46
CA SER A 205 24.03 5.85 -5.41
C SER A 205 25.39 5.19 -5.60
N LYS A 206 26.34 5.53 -4.74
CA LYS A 206 27.56 4.74 -4.54
C LYS A 206 27.17 3.42 -3.87
N PHE A 207 26.41 2.58 -4.56
CA PHE A 207 26.68 1.16 -4.48
C PHE A 207 28.11 1.04 -4.98
N THR A 208 29.02 0.72 -4.06
CA THR A 208 30.39 0.38 -4.42
C THR A 208 30.29 -0.72 -5.48
N SER A 209 30.59 -0.34 -6.72
CA SER A 209 30.64 -1.22 -7.87
C SER A 209 31.83 -2.17 -7.68
N SER A 210 31.65 -3.15 -6.80
CA SER A 210 32.13 -4.48 -7.13
C SER A 210 31.19 -5.03 -8.19
N ALA A 211 31.71 -5.73 -9.19
CA ALA A 211 30.96 -6.23 -10.34
C ALA A 211 29.96 -7.34 -9.95
N GLY A 212 28.96 -7.00 -9.14
CA GLY A 212 27.95 -7.92 -8.63
C GLY A 212 26.87 -8.24 -9.67
N GLN A 213 26.37 -9.47 -9.63
CA GLN A 213 25.23 -9.91 -10.44
C GLN A 213 23.94 -9.43 -9.77
N THR A 214 23.00 -8.91 -10.55
CA THR A 214 21.64 -8.72 -10.07
C THR A 214 20.73 -9.60 -10.89
N ILE A 215 19.87 -10.37 -10.24
CA ILE A 215 18.80 -11.14 -10.86
C ILE A 215 17.49 -10.46 -10.49
N LEU A 216 16.72 -10.06 -11.50
CA LEU A 216 15.47 -9.36 -11.34
C LEU A 216 14.33 -10.22 -11.88
N PHE A 217 13.41 -10.60 -11.00
CA PHE A 217 12.14 -11.21 -11.38
C PHE A 217 11.07 -10.12 -11.48
N CYS A 218 10.56 -9.92 -12.70
CA CYS A 218 9.51 -8.96 -13.02
C CYS A 218 8.16 -9.67 -13.09
N LEU A 219 7.35 -9.57 -12.04
CA LEU A 219 6.01 -10.13 -11.95
C LEU A 219 4.93 -9.06 -12.18
N LEU A 220 5.16 -7.84 -11.69
CA LEU A 220 4.18 -6.76 -11.72
C LEU A 220 4.57 -5.63 -12.68
N TYR A 221 5.85 -5.28 -12.70
CA TYR A 221 6.36 -4.14 -13.46
C TYR A 221 7.21 -4.58 -14.66
N PRO A 222 7.08 -3.92 -15.83
CA PRO A 222 7.91 -4.24 -16.98
C PRO A 222 9.38 -3.95 -16.68
N PRO A 223 10.33 -4.71 -17.23
CA PRO A 223 11.76 -4.46 -17.04
C PRO A 223 12.18 -3.02 -17.38
N SER A 224 11.54 -2.41 -18.39
CA SER A 224 11.81 -1.04 -18.83
C SER A 224 11.45 0.04 -17.81
N SER A 225 10.55 -0.24 -16.86
CA SER A 225 10.21 0.72 -15.80
C SER A 225 11.17 0.64 -14.62
N LEU A 226 11.86 -0.49 -14.44
CA LEU A 226 12.77 -0.71 -13.31
C LEU A 226 14.24 -0.49 -13.68
N LEU A 227 14.61 -0.69 -14.94
CA LEU A 227 16.00 -0.63 -15.40
C LEU A 227 16.24 0.60 -16.30
N PRO A 228 17.28 1.41 -16.00
CA PRO A 228 17.76 2.41 -16.94
C PRO A 228 18.25 1.74 -18.22
N THR A 229 18.02 2.37 -19.38
CA THR A 229 18.41 1.88 -20.71
C THR A 229 19.93 1.62 -20.86
N SER A 230 20.75 2.06 -19.89
CA SER A 230 22.21 1.96 -19.89
C SER A 230 22.80 0.83 -19.01
N SER A 231 21.99 0.06 -18.26
CA SER A 231 22.49 -0.81 -17.17
C SER A 231 22.54 -2.32 -17.48
N GLN A 232 22.32 -2.73 -18.73
CA GLN A 232 22.07 -4.13 -19.08
C GLN A 232 23.26 -5.10 -18.89
N SER A 233 24.49 -4.63 -18.67
CA SER A 233 25.66 -5.53 -18.67
C SER A 233 25.85 -6.37 -17.39
N SER A 234 25.09 -6.12 -16.32
CA SER A 234 25.25 -6.85 -15.03
C SER A 234 23.93 -7.34 -14.41
N VAL A 235 22.80 -7.16 -15.11
CA VAL A 235 21.47 -7.52 -14.62
C VAL A 235 20.88 -8.62 -15.50
N GLU A 236 20.61 -9.76 -14.89
CA GLU A 236 19.82 -10.85 -15.46
C GLU A 236 18.34 -10.59 -15.15
N VAL A 237 17.51 -10.54 -16.18
CA VAL A 237 16.08 -10.20 -16.06
C VAL A 237 15.24 -11.39 -16.46
N HIS A 238 14.36 -11.80 -15.57
CA HIS A 238 13.32 -12.78 -15.82
C HIS A 238 11.97 -12.08 -15.87
N ASP A 239 11.47 -11.87 -17.08
CA ASP A 239 10.17 -11.26 -17.31
C ASP A 239 9.07 -12.32 -17.18
N TRP A 240 8.37 -12.30 -16.05
CA TRP A 240 7.30 -13.24 -15.69
C TRP A 240 5.91 -12.61 -15.73
N MET A 241 5.83 -11.39 -16.24
CA MET A 241 4.59 -10.64 -16.43
C MET A 241 3.51 -11.37 -17.26
N GLU A 242 3.91 -12.29 -18.12
CA GLU A 242 3.03 -13.07 -19.01
C GLU A 242 2.67 -14.45 -18.42
N ARG A 243 3.29 -14.86 -17.32
CA ARG A 243 3.11 -16.18 -16.71
C ARG A 243 1.90 -16.19 -15.80
N VAL A 244 0.73 -16.38 -16.40
CA VAL A 244 -0.53 -16.47 -15.65
C VAL A 244 -0.78 -17.92 -15.20
N PRO A 245 -0.99 -18.18 -13.90
CA PRO A 245 -1.31 -19.51 -13.39
C PRO A 245 -2.51 -20.14 -14.09
N GLY A 246 -2.38 -21.42 -14.46
CA GLY A 246 -3.42 -22.18 -15.16
C GLY A 246 -3.44 -21.99 -16.69
N TYR A 247 -2.54 -21.15 -17.23
CA TYR A 247 -2.32 -21.02 -18.68
C TYR A 247 -0.91 -21.44 -19.12
N ASP A 248 0.03 -21.55 -18.18
CA ASP A 248 1.37 -22.07 -18.41
C ASP A 248 1.54 -23.37 -17.59
N ASP A 249 2.09 -24.41 -18.21
CA ASP A 249 2.27 -25.74 -17.60
C ASP A 249 3.54 -25.81 -16.73
N ALA A 250 4.34 -24.73 -16.69
CA ALA A 250 5.61 -24.67 -15.97
C ALA A 250 5.42 -24.45 -14.46
N ASP A 251 6.11 -25.25 -13.65
CA ASP A 251 6.19 -25.03 -12.19
C ASP A 251 7.12 -23.84 -11.88
N SER A 252 6.51 -22.66 -11.80
CA SER A 252 7.18 -21.39 -11.52
C SER A 252 8.02 -21.39 -10.24
N GLN A 253 7.70 -22.25 -9.27
CA GLN A 253 8.47 -22.34 -8.03
C GLN A 253 9.78 -23.08 -8.20
N SER A 254 9.75 -24.22 -8.87
CA SER A 254 10.97 -25.01 -9.11
C SER A 254 11.92 -24.23 -9.99
N GLU A 255 11.40 -23.57 -11.02
CA GLU A 255 12.21 -22.70 -11.90
C GLU A 255 12.81 -21.51 -11.16
N LEU A 256 12.06 -20.83 -10.28
CA LEU A 256 12.61 -19.74 -9.46
C LEU A 256 13.79 -20.22 -8.63
N LEU A 257 13.65 -21.38 -7.99
CA LEU A 257 14.70 -21.95 -7.15
C LEU A 257 15.92 -22.35 -7.96
N GLU A 258 15.72 -22.98 -9.12
CA GLU A 258 16.81 -23.36 -10.03
C GLU A 258 17.58 -22.14 -10.55
N LEU A 259 16.89 -21.08 -10.96
CA LEU A 259 17.52 -19.85 -11.44
C LEU A 259 18.34 -19.17 -10.33
N VAL A 260 17.78 -19.06 -9.12
CA VAL A 260 18.49 -18.50 -7.98
C VAL A 260 19.68 -19.37 -7.58
N GLU A 261 19.54 -20.70 -7.57
CA GLU A 261 20.64 -21.62 -7.26
C GLU A 261 21.77 -21.53 -8.30
N ASN A 262 21.43 -21.48 -9.59
CA ASN A 262 22.39 -21.34 -10.68
C ASN A 262 23.20 -20.05 -10.59
N ALA A 263 22.55 -18.93 -10.30
CA ALA A 263 23.23 -17.65 -10.18
C ALA A 263 24.08 -17.52 -8.90
N LEU A 264 23.76 -18.29 -7.85
CA LEU A 264 24.54 -18.34 -6.61
C LEU A 264 25.73 -19.32 -6.66
N GLN A 265 25.94 -20.03 -7.77
CA GLN A 265 27.04 -20.99 -7.93
C GLN A 265 28.43 -20.35 -7.83
N ASP A 266 28.58 -19.07 -8.16
CA ASP A 266 29.83 -18.32 -8.01
C ASP A 266 29.85 -17.53 -6.69
N PRO A 267 30.47 -18.06 -5.61
CA PRO A 267 30.50 -17.39 -4.31
C PRO A 267 31.39 -16.13 -4.30
N SER A 268 32.22 -15.91 -5.33
CA SER A 268 33.10 -14.75 -5.42
C SER A 268 32.37 -13.49 -5.87
N ARG A 269 31.21 -13.65 -6.53
CA ARG A 269 30.43 -12.56 -7.09
C ARG A 269 29.29 -12.15 -6.14
N PRO A 270 29.25 -10.89 -5.66
CA PRO A 270 28.10 -10.40 -4.90
C PRO A 270 26.83 -10.50 -5.74
N THR A 271 25.76 -11.08 -5.19
CA THR A 271 24.55 -11.39 -5.96
C THR A 271 23.31 -10.80 -5.28
N ASN A 272 22.56 -9.98 -6.00
CA ASN A 272 21.27 -9.45 -5.54
C ASN A 272 20.15 -10.21 -6.23
N VAL A 273 19.25 -10.82 -5.46
CA VAL A 273 18.04 -11.48 -5.96
C VAL A 273 16.87 -10.55 -5.66
N ILE A 274 16.20 -10.04 -6.68
CA ILE A 274 15.12 -9.05 -6.57
C ILE A 274 13.82 -9.65 -7.08
N VAL A 275 12.76 -9.59 -6.27
CA VAL A 275 11.37 -9.89 -6.68
C VAL A 275 10.57 -8.60 -6.56
N ASP A 276 10.07 -8.10 -7.69
CA ASP A 276 9.38 -6.81 -7.77
C ASP A 276 7.98 -6.78 -7.11
N SER A 277 7.32 -7.93 -6.96
CA SER A 277 6.04 -8.03 -6.30
C SER A 277 5.79 -9.40 -5.69
N MET A 278 6.00 -9.50 -4.39
CA MET A 278 5.62 -10.70 -3.62
C MET A 278 4.10 -10.88 -3.51
N ASP A 279 3.32 -9.81 -3.65
CA ASP A 279 1.86 -9.85 -3.63
C ASP A 279 1.29 -10.44 -4.93
N THR A 280 1.95 -10.17 -6.07
CA THR A 280 1.62 -10.84 -7.34
C THR A 280 1.96 -12.32 -7.25
N LEU A 281 3.13 -12.68 -6.70
CA LEU A 281 3.50 -14.07 -6.45
C LEU A 281 2.48 -14.80 -5.55
N LEU A 282 1.91 -14.12 -4.56
CA LEU A 282 0.84 -14.64 -3.71
C LEU A 282 -0.46 -14.85 -4.48
N ALA A 283 -0.88 -13.84 -5.25
CA ALA A 283 -2.08 -13.90 -6.08
C ALA A 283 -1.99 -15.06 -7.08
N ASP A 284 -0.80 -15.25 -7.66
CA ASP A 284 -0.54 -16.29 -8.63
C ASP A 284 -0.62 -17.69 -8.03
N LYS A 285 -0.04 -17.89 -6.83
CA LYS A 285 -0.10 -19.17 -6.13
C LYS A 285 -1.46 -19.44 -5.50
N GLY A 286 -2.24 -18.40 -5.18
CA GLY A 286 -3.53 -18.51 -4.51
C GLY A 286 -3.45 -19.03 -3.05
N SER A 287 -2.24 -19.24 -2.51
CA SER A 287 -2.02 -19.82 -1.18
C SER A 287 -0.91 -19.08 -0.41
N LEU A 288 -1.28 -18.54 0.76
CA LEU A 288 -0.36 -17.83 1.65
C LEU A 288 0.77 -18.75 2.15
N SER A 289 0.43 -19.98 2.54
CA SER A 289 1.40 -20.94 3.07
C SER A 289 2.40 -21.38 2.00
N GLU A 290 1.94 -21.64 0.78
CA GLU A 290 2.82 -22.07 -0.31
C GLU A 290 3.75 -20.95 -0.76
N THR A 291 3.23 -19.72 -0.82
CA THR A 291 4.04 -18.54 -1.15
C THR A 291 5.10 -18.28 -0.08
N TYR A 292 4.72 -18.33 1.21
CA TYR A 292 5.67 -18.23 2.32
C TYR A 292 6.75 -19.32 2.26
N LYS A 293 6.36 -20.58 2.03
CA LYS A 293 7.30 -21.71 1.86
C LYS A 293 8.24 -21.50 0.68
N CYS A 294 7.73 -20.97 -0.44
CA CYS A 294 8.53 -20.62 -1.60
C CYS A 294 9.60 -19.60 -1.24
N LEU A 295 9.19 -18.43 -0.72
CA LEU A 295 10.09 -17.36 -0.31
C LEU A 295 11.10 -17.80 0.76
N SER A 296 10.67 -18.66 1.69
CA SER A 296 11.55 -19.23 2.72
C SER A 296 12.63 -20.14 2.12
N LYS A 297 12.30 -20.97 1.12
CA LYS A 297 13.29 -21.79 0.41
C LYS A 297 14.31 -20.92 -0.33
N VAL A 298 13.85 -19.86 -1.01
CA VAL A 298 14.72 -18.90 -1.72
C VAL A 298 15.65 -18.20 -0.74
N TYR A 299 15.09 -17.68 0.36
CA TYR A 299 15.88 -17.03 1.40
C TYR A 299 16.89 -18.00 2.03
N ALA A 300 16.53 -19.27 2.23
CA ALA A 300 17.46 -20.29 2.72
C ALA A 300 18.63 -20.56 1.77
N LEU A 301 18.46 -20.40 0.46
CA LEU A 301 19.55 -20.43 -0.52
C LEU A 301 20.44 -19.18 -0.37
N VAL A 302 19.84 -17.99 -0.44
CA VAL A 302 20.57 -16.71 -0.35
C VAL A 302 21.37 -16.62 0.95
N LYS A 303 20.78 -17.02 2.09
CA LYS A 303 21.42 -16.97 3.42
C LYS A 303 22.71 -17.79 3.52
N ARG A 304 22.91 -18.80 2.68
CA ARG A 304 24.16 -19.59 2.65
C ARG A 304 25.36 -18.79 2.15
N HIS A 305 25.11 -17.69 1.44
CA HIS A 305 26.14 -16.87 0.82
C HIS A 305 26.23 -15.51 1.52
N SER A 306 27.38 -15.20 2.11
CA SER A 306 27.59 -13.94 2.85
C SER A 306 27.49 -12.69 1.96
N ASN A 307 27.69 -12.85 0.65
CA ASN A 307 27.70 -11.78 -0.34
C ASN A 307 26.40 -11.73 -1.17
N ALA A 308 25.36 -12.48 -0.77
CA ALA A 308 24.08 -12.48 -1.44
C ALA A 308 23.03 -11.67 -0.66
N ARG A 309 22.14 -10.99 -1.38
CA ARG A 309 21.04 -10.22 -0.79
C ARG A 309 19.73 -10.63 -1.44
N PHE A 310 18.69 -10.74 -0.63
CA PHE A 310 17.33 -11.00 -1.10
C PHE A 310 16.47 -9.75 -0.87
N ILE A 311 15.98 -9.19 -1.96
CA ILE A 311 15.22 -7.94 -1.99
C ILE A 311 13.80 -8.29 -2.46
N LEU A 312 12.83 -8.00 -1.60
CA LEU A 312 11.42 -8.23 -1.86
C LEU A 312 10.70 -6.90 -1.86
N HIS A 313 9.94 -6.65 -2.91
CA HIS A 313 9.05 -5.50 -2.97
C HIS A 313 7.59 -5.93 -2.78
N SER A 314 6.88 -5.19 -1.94
CA SER A 314 5.49 -5.47 -1.53
C SER A 314 4.66 -4.20 -1.66
N GLN A 315 3.36 -4.37 -1.92
CA GLN A 315 2.38 -3.30 -1.89
C GLN A 315 1.62 -3.33 -0.57
N SER A 316 1.51 -2.19 0.11
CA SER A 316 0.64 -2.06 1.28
C SER A 316 -0.81 -1.86 0.83
N PRO A 317 -1.80 -2.58 1.41
CA PRO A 317 -1.66 -3.60 2.45
C PRO A 317 -1.28 -4.98 1.88
N SER A 318 -0.35 -5.69 2.57
CA SER A 318 0.05 -7.06 2.23
C SER A 318 -0.21 -8.03 3.38
N THR A 319 -0.78 -9.19 3.07
CA THR A 319 -0.98 -10.29 4.04
C THR A 319 0.29 -11.10 4.30
N LEU A 320 1.28 -11.02 3.42
CA LEU A 320 2.57 -11.69 3.58
C LEU A 320 3.56 -10.87 4.41
N LEU A 321 3.47 -9.53 4.35
CA LEU A 321 4.41 -8.62 5.02
C LEU A 321 4.57 -8.91 6.53
N PRO A 322 3.49 -9.17 7.31
CA PRO A 322 3.61 -9.54 8.72
C PRO A 322 4.35 -10.86 8.94
N LEU A 323 4.32 -11.80 7.98
CA LEU A 323 4.99 -13.10 8.10
C LEU A 323 6.47 -13.02 7.73
N ILE A 324 6.82 -12.27 6.69
CA ILE A 324 8.21 -12.16 6.22
C ILE A 324 9.06 -11.20 7.07
N SER A 325 8.41 -10.26 7.77
CA SER A 325 9.07 -9.33 8.69
C SER A 325 9.43 -9.96 10.03
N GLN A 326 8.89 -11.13 10.37
CA GLN A 326 9.21 -11.83 11.62
C GLN A 326 10.67 -12.28 11.68
N THR A 327 11.21 -12.37 12.91
CA THR A 327 12.55 -12.87 13.18
C THR A 327 12.72 -14.36 12.83
N SER A 328 11.60 -15.11 12.81
CA SER A 328 11.52 -16.50 12.37
C SER A 328 11.86 -16.67 10.88
N PHE A 329 11.42 -15.72 10.05
CA PHE A 329 11.74 -15.71 8.62
C PHE A 329 13.16 -15.21 8.38
N CYS A 330 13.51 -14.05 8.92
CA CYS A 330 14.81 -13.43 8.72
C CYS A 330 15.33 -12.74 9.99
N SER A 331 16.52 -13.10 10.46
CA SER A 331 17.10 -12.49 11.67
C SER A 331 17.65 -11.08 11.44
N SER A 332 17.98 -10.69 10.20
CA SER A 332 18.47 -9.35 9.85
C SER A 332 17.66 -8.74 8.72
N LEU A 333 17.00 -7.62 8.98
CA LEU A 333 16.03 -7.02 8.07
C LEU A 333 16.37 -5.54 7.87
N ALA A 334 16.41 -5.09 6.62
CA ALA A 334 16.27 -3.68 6.29
C ALA A 334 14.92 -3.55 5.57
N HIS A 335 13.98 -2.88 6.21
CA HIS A 335 12.63 -2.67 5.69
C HIS A 335 12.45 -1.18 5.42
N ILE A 336 12.11 -0.87 4.17
CA ILE A 336 11.91 0.48 3.68
C ILE A 336 10.41 0.65 3.43
N ILE A 337 9.79 1.61 4.10
CA ILE A 337 8.38 1.93 3.96
C ILE A 337 8.28 3.36 3.43
N THR A 338 7.54 3.54 2.35
CA THR A 338 7.27 4.86 1.78
C THR A 338 5.94 5.39 2.28
N HIS A 339 5.97 6.57 2.91
CA HIS A 339 4.81 7.28 3.42
C HIS A 339 4.56 8.55 2.60
N PRO A 340 3.29 8.94 2.40
CA PRO A 340 2.95 10.21 1.79
C PRO A 340 3.35 11.37 2.70
N THR A 341 3.75 12.50 2.12
CA THR A 341 4.00 13.74 2.88
C THR A 341 2.74 14.26 3.58
N ALA A 342 1.56 13.98 3.02
CA ALA A 342 0.25 14.29 3.61
C ALA A 342 0.09 13.76 5.04
N LEU A 343 0.66 12.58 5.36
CA LEU A 343 0.60 12.00 6.70
C LEU A 343 1.29 12.91 7.73
N LEU A 344 2.48 13.42 7.41
CA LEU A 344 3.22 14.33 8.30
C LEU A 344 2.55 15.70 8.38
N THR A 345 2.00 16.19 7.27
CA THR A 345 1.19 17.41 7.24
C THR A 345 0.01 17.31 8.19
N HIS A 346 -0.74 16.21 8.13
CA HIS A 346 -1.89 15.96 8.99
C HIS A 346 -1.52 15.86 10.48
N LEU A 347 -0.45 15.13 10.81
CA LEU A 347 0.08 15.10 12.19
C LEU A 347 0.44 16.51 12.68
N THR A 348 0.98 17.33 11.79
CA THR A 348 1.35 18.71 12.13
C THR A 348 0.13 19.62 12.32
N THR A 349 -0.90 19.50 11.48
CA THR A 349 -2.07 20.40 11.51
C THR A 349 -3.09 20.01 12.56
N GLU A 350 -3.45 18.73 12.65
CA GLU A 350 -4.53 18.24 13.53
C GLU A 350 -4.03 17.91 14.92
N PHE A 351 -2.83 17.33 15.03
CA PHE A 351 -2.27 16.88 16.30
C PHE A 351 -1.18 17.82 16.85
N LEU A 352 -0.91 18.93 16.15
CA LEU A 352 0.17 19.88 16.50
C LEU A 352 1.51 19.18 16.72
N MET A 353 1.75 18.11 15.95
CA MET A 353 2.91 17.23 16.08
C MET A 353 3.76 17.33 14.80
N PRO A 354 4.55 18.41 14.62
CA PRO A 354 5.48 18.50 13.49
C PRO A 354 6.53 17.41 13.57
N PRO A 355 7.14 16.99 12.45
CA PRO A 355 8.22 16.01 12.49
C PRO A 355 9.43 16.53 13.30
N PRO A 356 10.23 15.63 13.91
CA PRO A 356 11.47 16.01 14.57
C PRO A 356 12.40 16.81 13.64
N PRO A 357 13.15 17.79 14.15
CA PRO A 357 13.42 18.07 15.57
C PRO A 357 12.39 18.99 16.26
N LEU A 358 11.33 19.43 15.57
CA LEU A 358 10.38 20.41 16.09
C LEU A 358 9.48 19.84 17.21
N SER A 359 9.29 18.53 17.24
CA SER A 359 8.57 17.82 18.30
C SER A 359 9.49 16.85 19.05
N PRO A 360 9.18 16.52 20.32
CA PRO A 360 9.89 15.48 21.07
C PRO A 360 9.73 14.11 20.40
N LEU A 361 10.85 13.43 20.11
CA LEU A 361 10.88 12.13 19.43
C LEU A 361 9.88 11.10 20.02
N PRO A 362 9.80 10.86 21.35
CA PRO A 362 8.90 9.85 21.90
C PRO A 362 7.43 10.13 21.62
N LYS A 363 7.03 11.41 21.67
CA LYS A 363 5.64 11.82 21.41
C LYS A 363 5.29 11.71 19.94
N PHE A 364 6.23 12.12 19.08
CA PHE A 364 6.07 11.98 17.64
C PHE A 364 5.86 10.52 17.25
N TRP A 365 6.74 9.62 17.68
CA TRP A 365 6.64 8.20 17.36
C TRP A 365 5.37 7.54 17.93
N GLY A 366 4.96 7.91 19.14
CA GLY A 366 3.72 7.43 19.75
C GLY A 366 2.45 7.79 18.97
N LEU A 367 2.48 8.86 18.16
CA LEU A 367 1.38 9.25 17.27
C LEU A 367 1.58 8.75 15.83
N PHE A 368 2.81 8.82 15.33
CA PHE A 368 3.14 8.45 13.96
C PHE A 368 2.89 6.95 13.72
N LEU A 369 3.38 6.07 14.60
CA LEU A 369 3.30 4.63 14.37
C LEU A 369 1.85 4.13 14.25
N PRO A 370 0.94 4.38 15.22
CA PRO A 370 -0.43 3.89 15.11
C PRO A 370 -1.17 4.47 13.90
N MET A 371 -0.88 5.71 13.52
CA MET A 371 -1.49 6.35 12.34
C MET A 371 -0.97 5.74 11.03
N SER A 372 0.34 5.53 10.93
CA SER A 372 0.99 4.96 9.74
C SER A 372 0.62 3.49 9.51
N GLU A 373 0.38 2.74 10.59
CA GLU A 373 -0.02 1.32 10.53
C GLU A 373 -1.52 1.16 10.22
N ARG A 374 -2.36 2.16 10.56
CA ARG A 374 -3.77 2.21 10.16
C ARG A 374 -3.90 2.63 8.69
N VAL A 375 -3.70 1.66 7.81
CA VAL A 375 -3.75 1.86 6.34
C VAL A 375 -5.04 2.56 5.91
N HIS A 376 -6.20 2.21 6.47
CA HIS A 376 -7.47 2.86 6.11
C HIS A 376 -7.50 4.36 6.43
N ASP A 377 -6.93 4.79 7.56
CA ASP A 377 -6.88 6.20 7.95
C ASP A 377 -5.94 6.97 7.02
N THR A 378 -4.80 6.36 6.70
CA THR A 378 -3.81 6.92 5.76
C THR A 378 -4.40 7.00 4.34
N GLU A 379 -5.09 5.97 3.87
CA GLU A 379 -5.80 5.99 2.59
C GLU A 379 -6.92 7.04 2.57
N ARG A 380 -7.69 7.19 3.65
CA ARG A 380 -8.72 8.22 3.76
C ARG A 380 -8.12 9.62 3.76
N LEU A 381 -6.96 9.81 4.36
CA LEU A 381 -6.26 11.09 4.35
C LEU A 381 -5.79 11.49 2.94
N ILE A 382 -5.36 10.51 2.14
CA ILE A 382 -4.84 10.69 0.78
C ILE A 382 -6.00 10.77 -0.23
N PHE A 383 -6.92 9.82 -0.21
CA PHE A 383 -7.96 9.60 -1.22
C PHE A 383 -9.37 9.99 -0.77
N GLY A 384 -9.55 10.47 0.46
CA GLY A 384 -10.84 10.93 0.97
C GLY A 384 -11.26 12.28 0.40
N SER A 385 -12.45 12.75 0.80
CA SER A 385 -13.06 13.98 0.29
C SER A 385 -12.24 15.25 0.49
N SER A 386 -11.30 15.23 1.45
CA SER A 386 -10.37 16.33 1.76
C SER A 386 -8.91 15.96 1.46
N GLY A 387 -8.67 14.81 0.84
CA GLY A 387 -7.33 14.33 0.52
C GLY A 387 -6.79 14.94 -0.77
N GLU A 388 -5.47 15.01 -0.88
CA GLU A 388 -4.77 15.57 -2.05
C GLU A 388 -4.71 14.61 -3.25
N GLY A 389 -5.33 13.43 -3.18
CA GLY A 389 -5.16 12.35 -4.15
C GLY A 389 -3.82 11.65 -3.94
N SER A 390 -3.22 11.07 -4.98
CA SER A 390 -1.95 10.31 -4.93
C SER A 390 -0.72 11.07 -4.38
N GLY A 391 -0.90 12.30 -3.88
CA GLY A 391 0.14 13.18 -3.40
C GLY A 391 0.98 13.79 -4.53
N ASN A 392 2.03 14.51 -4.16
CA ASN A 392 3.08 14.95 -5.08
C ASN A 392 4.07 13.79 -5.30
N PRO A 393 4.13 13.15 -6.48
CA PRO A 393 5.06 12.04 -6.73
C PRO A 393 6.53 12.48 -6.69
N ALA A 394 6.80 13.79 -6.70
CA ALA A 394 8.14 14.32 -6.55
C ALA A 394 8.65 14.25 -5.11
N GLU A 395 7.79 14.08 -4.09
CA GLU A 395 8.21 14.07 -2.69
C GLU A 395 7.51 13.00 -1.87
N PHE A 396 8.28 12.24 -1.10
CA PHE A 396 7.74 11.25 -0.17
C PHE A 396 8.62 11.14 1.07
N VAL A 397 8.10 10.48 2.09
CA VAL A 397 8.82 10.21 3.33
C VAL A 397 9.20 8.73 3.33
N VAL A 398 10.43 8.44 3.71
CA VAL A 398 10.96 7.09 3.82
C VAL A 398 11.15 6.77 5.29
N GLU A 399 10.46 5.73 5.76
CA GLU A 399 10.77 5.08 7.02
C GLU A 399 11.70 3.90 6.78
N LEU A 400 12.88 3.96 7.38
CA LEU A 400 13.85 2.89 7.38
C LEU A 400 13.81 2.17 8.72
N ILE A 401 13.52 0.87 8.68
CA ILE A 401 13.56 -0.04 9.84
C ILE A 401 14.74 -0.99 9.64
N VAL A 402 15.73 -0.95 10.54
CA VAL A 402 16.88 -1.84 10.52
C VAL A 402 16.86 -2.75 11.74
N ARG A 403 16.92 -4.06 11.49
CA ARG A 403 17.12 -5.11 12.48
C ARG A 403 18.44 -5.80 12.20
N GLU A 404 19.37 -5.72 13.15
CA GLU A 404 20.64 -6.43 13.07
C GLU A 404 20.55 -7.81 13.76
N GLY A 405 20.91 -8.85 13.02
CA GLY A 405 20.83 -10.24 13.50
C GLY A 405 22.08 -10.77 14.21
N ALA A 406 23.19 -10.01 14.24
CA ALA A 406 24.50 -10.48 14.72
C ALA A 406 25.24 -9.42 15.55
N GLY A 407 25.31 -9.62 16.88
CA GLY A 407 26.06 -8.77 17.80
C GLY A 407 25.47 -8.72 19.21
N ARG A 408 26.19 -8.10 20.17
CA ARG A 408 25.74 -7.89 21.57
C ARG A 408 24.61 -6.87 21.72
N LYS A 409 24.25 -6.15 20.64
CA LYS A 409 23.16 -5.17 20.62
C LYS A 409 22.08 -5.65 19.64
N ARG A 410 21.13 -6.45 20.14
CA ARG A 410 19.91 -6.77 19.40
C ARG A 410 18.96 -5.59 19.57
N GLY A 411 18.72 -4.83 18.51
CA GLY A 411 17.81 -3.67 18.53
C GLY A 411 17.16 -3.47 17.17
N VAL A 412 15.97 -2.88 17.17
CA VAL A 412 15.31 -2.39 15.97
C VAL A 412 15.50 -0.87 15.94
N GLU A 413 16.21 -0.39 14.94
CA GLU A 413 16.39 1.04 14.68
C GLU A 413 15.33 1.51 13.68
N ARG A 414 14.74 2.68 13.94
CA ARG A 414 13.79 3.33 13.04
C ARG A 414 14.22 4.77 12.77
N VAL A 415 14.22 5.15 11.50
CA VAL A 415 14.60 6.48 11.04
C VAL A 415 13.61 6.96 9.98
N LEU A 416 13.27 8.25 10.01
CA LEU A 416 12.52 8.91 8.93
C LEU A 416 13.45 9.83 8.14
N GLU A 417 13.36 9.77 6.83
CA GLU A 417 14.08 10.61 5.89
C GLU A 417 13.12 11.13 4.82
N GLY A 418 13.35 12.34 4.30
CA GLY A 418 12.60 12.85 3.16
C GLY A 418 13.25 12.40 1.85
N TRP A 419 12.46 12.24 0.80
CA TRP A 419 12.97 12.08 -0.55
C TRP A 419 12.35 13.15 -1.44
N SER A 420 13.18 13.82 -2.24
CA SER A 420 12.71 14.82 -3.21
C SER A 420 13.35 14.59 -4.56
N SER A 421 12.52 14.38 -5.58
CA SER A 421 12.93 14.30 -6.98
C SER A 421 13.53 15.62 -7.47
N ALA A 422 13.22 16.76 -6.85
CA ALA A 422 13.83 18.04 -7.18
C ALA A 422 15.28 18.14 -6.70
N LEU A 423 15.61 17.45 -5.59
CA LEU A 423 16.95 17.36 -5.03
C LEU A 423 17.73 16.14 -5.53
N ASP A 424 17.08 15.29 -6.35
CA ASP A 424 17.64 14.04 -6.89
C ASP A 424 18.20 13.13 -5.80
N GLY A 425 17.48 13.00 -4.67
CA GLY A 425 17.94 12.16 -3.58
C GLY A 425 17.27 12.38 -2.22
N PRO A 426 17.86 11.76 -1.18
CA PRO A 426 17.40 11.90 0.19
C PRO A 426 17.67 13.30 0.73
N CYS A 427 16.77 13.79 1.58
CA CYS A 427 16.85 15.09 2.21
C CYS A 427 16.26 15.07 3.63
N GLU A 428 16.56 16.09 4.42
CA GLU A 428 15.88 16.28 5.71
C GLU A 428 14.37 16.48 5.49
N LEU A 429 13.56 16.04 6.47
CA LEU A 429 12.09 16.25 6.43
C LEU A 429 11.71 17.73 6.31
N SER A 430 12.53 18.62 6.86
CA SER A 430 12.39 20.07 6.79
C SER A 430 12.53 20.64 5.37
N ALA A 431 13.22 19.91 4.48
CA ALA A 431 13.51 20.33 3.11
C ALA A 431 12.37 20.00 2.12
N LEU A 432 11.40 19.16 2.53
CA LEU A 432 10.24 18.81 1.71
C LEU A 432 9.30 20.02 1.57
N GLU A 433 8.88 20.33 0.35
CA GLU A 433 8.02 21.47 0.04
C GLU A 433 6.71 21.48 0.82
N GLY A 434 6.07 20.31 0.97
CA GLY A 434 4.85 20.17 1.77
C GLY A 434 5.04 20.52 3.26
N LEU A 435 6.26 20.38 3.77
CA LEU A 435 6.60 20.63 5.17
C LEU A 435 7.29 21.98 5.41
N LYS A 436 7.80 22.64 4.36
CA LYS A 436 8.44 23.98 4.46
C LYS A 436 7.54 25.01 5.14
N GLN A 437 6.21 24.93 4.97
CA GLN A 437 5.26 25.83 5.61
C GLN A 437 5.28 25.76 7.15
N PHE A 438 5.61 24.60 7.71
CA PHE A 438 5.68 24.40 9.16
C PHE A 438 7.04 24.76 9.74
N VAL A 439 8.11 24.63 8.95
CA VAL A 439 9.46 25.06 9.31
C VAL A 439 9.62 26.58 9.21
N LYS A 440 8.93 27.21 8.25
CA LYS A 440 8.96 28.67 8.02
C LYS A 440 8.04 29.47 8.91
N LYS A 441 7.18 28.87 9.74
CA LYS A 441 6.61 29.62 10.87
C LYS A 441 7.81 29.99 11.72
N PRO A 442 8.23 31.27 11.73
CA PRO A 442 9.22 31.68 12.71
C PRO A 442 8.58 31.35 14.06
N GLN A 443 9.41 31.18 15.09
CA GLN A 443 9.05 31.78 16.36
C GLN A 443 8.32 33.10 16.07
N GLN A 444 6.99 33.11 16.15
CA GLN A 444 6.38 34.24 16.79
C GLN A 444 7.05 34.20 18.14
N GLU A 445 8.08 35.04 18.27
CA GLU A 445 8.34 35.74 19.49
C GLU A 445 6.98 35.87 20.16
N GLN A 446 6.85 35.21 21.31
CA GLN A 446 6.07 35.81 22.37
C GLN A 446 6.64 37.22 22.52
N VAL A 447 6.15 38.14 21.69
CA VAL A 447 6.09 39.54 22.05
C VAL A 447 5.36 39.46 23.36
N SER A 448 6.09 39.78 24.41
CA SER A 448 5.64 39.96 25.77
C SER A 448 4.47 40.95 25.77
N GLY A 449 3.30 40.50 25.35
CA GLY A 449 2.04 41.05 25.79
C GLY A 449 1.94 40.75 27.28
N PRO A 450 1.39 41.67 28.09
CA PRO A 450 1.19 41.40 29.50
C PRO A 450 0.39 40.11 29.64
N ASP A 451 0.95 39.16 30.40
CA ASP A 451 0.38 37.86 30.66
C ASP A 451 -1.11 38.02 31.02
N PRO A 452 -2.05 37.42 30.25
CA PRO A 452 -3.49 37.58 30.47
C PRO A 452 -3.93 37.06 31.84
N THR A 453 -3.07 36.32 32.55
CA THR A 453 -3.30 35.83 33.91
C THR A 453 -2.93 36.83 35.01
N GLN A 454 -2.33 37.98 34.68
CA GLN A 454 -1.90 38.99 35.67
C GLN A 454 -3.05 39.65 36.46
N ASN A 455 -4.30 39.56 35.98
CA ASN A 455 -5.48 40.11 36.66
C ASN A 455 -6.33 39.07 37.40
N LEU A 456 -5.83 37.83 37.53
CA LEU A 456 -6.51 36.80 38.31
C LEU A 456 -6.18 36.99 39.80
N SER A 457 -7.18 36.81 40.66
CA SER A 457 -7.02 36.85 42.12
C SER A 457 -6.22 35.66 42.68
N PHE A 458 -5.81 34.73 41.82
CA PHE A 458 -5.01 33.56 42.13
C PHE A 458 -4.03 33.30 40.98
N ASN A 459 -2.80 32.92 41.32
CA ASN A 459 -1.75 32.66 40.35
C ASN A 459 -1.87 31.22 39.83
N LEU A 460 -2.02 31.05 38.52
CA LEU A 460 -2.09 29.73 37.86
C LEU A 460 -0.70 29.12 37.63
N ASN A 461 0.35 29.94 37.70
CA ASN A 461 1.73 29.50 37.56
C ASN A 461 2.35 29.30 38.95
N LEU A 462 3.06 28.19 39.14
CA LEU A 462 3.83 27.94 40.36
C LEU A 462 4.97 28.94 40.45
N THR A 463 5.17 29.54 41.62
CA THR A 463 6.38 30.33 41.87
C THR A 463 7.60 29.39 41.95
N SER A 464 8.79 29.90 41.66
CA SER A 464 10.05 29.16 41.81
C SER A 464 10.19 28.55 43.20
N SER A 465 9.78 29.27 44.25
CA SER A 465 9.75 28.76 45.62
C SER A 465 8.75 27.62 45.85
N GLN A 466 7.60 27.62 45.17
CA GLN A 466 6.59 26.55 45.25
C GLN A 466 7.02 25.31 44.45
N GLN A 467 7.73 25.51 43.35
CA GLN A 467 8.28 24.41 42.56
C GLN A 467 9.44 23.72 43.29
N GLU A 468 10.30 24.51 43.95
CA GLU A 468 11.33 23.98 44.85
C GLU A 468 10.72 23.23 46.03
N SER A 469 9.71 23.79 46.70
CA SER A 469 9.07 23.12 47.83
C SER A 469 8.38 21.82 47.42
N ARG A 470 7.70 21.80 46.26
CA ARG A 470 7.10 20.58 45.69
C ARG A 470 8.17 19.54 45.35
N SER A 471 9.33 19.95 44.83
CA SER A 471 10.43 19.03 44.51
C SER A 471 11.11 18.43 45.75
N GLN A 472 10.97 19.10 46.91
CA GLN A 472 11.51 18.64 48.19
C GLN A 472 10.55 17.76 48.98
N VAL A 473 9.28 17.62 48.56
CA VAL A 473 8.35 16.68 49.19
C VAL A 473 8.77 15.25 48.82
N PRO A 474 9.25 14.44 49.78
CA PRO A 474 9.66 13.08 49.51
C PRO A 474 8.43 12.27 49.09
N LEU A 475 8.44 11.75 47.87
CA LEU A 475 7.38 10.89 47.37
C LEU A 475 7.53 9.52 48.07
N PRO A 476 6.47 8.99 48.71
CA PRO A 476 6.56 7.83 49.58
C PRO A 476 6.97 6.50 48.91
N TYR A 477 7.27 6.48 47.60
CA TYR A 477 7.67 5.29 46.84
C TYR A 477 8.71 5.53 45.71
N ALA A 478 9.46 6.64 45.73
CA ALA A 478 10.52 6.84 44.74
C ALA A 478 11.77 6.00 45.10
N HIS A 479 11.96 4.85 44.45
CA HIS A 479 13.18 4.05 44.60
C HIS A 479 14.42 4.86 44.19
N GLU A 480 15.39 4.96 45.11
CA GLU A 480 16.64 5.70 44.94
C GLU A 480 17.59 5.02 43.93
N GLY A 481 17.40 5.29 42.63
CA GLY A 481 18.38 5.03 41.58
C GLY A 481 19.21 6.28 41.27
N LYS A 482 20.55 6.19 41.35
CA LYS A 482 21.47 7.30 41.05
C LYS A 482 21.26 7.82 39.60
N PRO A 483 21.10 9.15 39.38
CA PRO A 483 20.98 9.69 38.03
C PRO A 483 22.31 9.60 37.29
N ILE A 484 22.31 8.90 36.15
CA ILE A 484 23.44 8.82 35.21
C ILE A 484 23.34 10.03 34.28
N THR A 485 24.32 10.92 34.34
CA THR A 485 24.50 12.01 33.38
C THR A 485 24.93 11.42 32.03
N ILE A 486 24.05 11.40 31.01
CA ILE A 486 24.39 10.95 29.66
C ILE A 486 24.18 12.12 28.67
N ASN A 487 25.29 12.69 28.21
CA ASN A 487 25.37 13.58 27.04
C ASN A 487 25.62 12.74 25.77
N THR A 488 24.61 12.03 25.28
CA THR A 488 24.62 11.34 23.97
C THR A 488 23.17 11.16 23.50
N PRO A 489 22.87 11.22 22.18
CA PRO A 489 21.49 11.14 21.69
C PRO A 489 20.88 9.79 22.11
N GLY A 490 19.75 9.87 22.80
CA GLY A 490 19.18 8.76 23.58
C GLY A 490 18.70 7.60 22.71
N ALA A 491 19.24 6.42 22.97
CA ALA A 491 18.70 5.14 22.52
C ALA A 491 17.99 4.48 23.73
N ILE A 492 16.81 3.91 23.50
CA ILE A 492 16.07 3.15 24.51
C ILE A 492 16.41 1.66 24.32
N PHE A 493 16.83 1.01 25.41
CA PHE A 493 17.07 -0.43 25.47
C PHE A 493 15.97 -1.05 26.32
N TYR A 494 15.19 -1.95 25.73
CA TYR A 494 14.13 -2.70 26.41
C TYR A 494 14.35 -4.19 26.12
N ASP A 495 14.35 -5.01 27.17
CA ASP A 495 14.54 -6.46 27.12
C ASP A 495 13.23 -7.11 27.61
N PRO A 496 12.39 -7.67 26.72
CA PRO A 496 11.16 -8.32 27.13
C PRO A 496 11.49 -9.59 27.90
N ASP A 497 11.22 -9.58 29.21
CA ASP A 497 11.29 -10.79 30.02
C ASP A 497 9.93 -11.52 30.04
N SER A 498 9.96 -12.75 30.53
CA SER A 498 8.81 -13.65 30.59
C SER A 498 7.74 -13.26 31.64
N ALA A 499 7.80 -12.06 32.22
CA ALA A 499 6.77 -11.53 33.12
C ALA A 499 5.87 -10.48 32.45
N ASP A 500 6.11 -10.13 31.18
CA ASP A 500 5.25 -9.26 30.36
C ASP A 500 4.11 -10.06 29.68
N ASP A 501 3.62 -11.09 30.38
CA ASP A 501 2.36 -11.74 30.04
C ASP A 501 1.25 -10.71 30.28
N ILE A 502 0.47 -10.45 29.22
CA ILE A 502 -0.75 -9.67 29.19
C ILE A 502 -1.62 -9.98 30.43
N ASP A 503 -1.79 -9.00 31.32
CA ASP A 503 -2.88 -9.01 32.31
C ASP A 503 -4.19 -8.88 31.51
N ASP A 504 -4.86 -10.02 31.32
CA ASP A 504 -6.16 -10.17 30.64
C ASP A 504 -7.36 -9.72 31.52
N ASP A 505 -7.11 -9.09 32.67
CA ASP A 505 -8.16 -8.51 33.54
C ASP A 505 -8.44 -7.05 33.11
N ASP A 506 -9.29 -6.89 32.08
CA ASP A 506 -9.85 -5.59 31.70
C ASP A 506 -10.83 -5.11 32.80
N PRO A 507 -10.51 -4.03 33.55
CA PRO A 507 -11.33 -3.57 34.68
C PRO A 507 -12.68 -2.95 34.26
N ASP A 508 -13.02 -3.00 32.98
CA ASP A 508 -14.18 -2.37 32.38
C ASP A 508 -15.37 -3.36 32.16
N GLU A 509 -15.20 -4.67 32.40
CA GLU A 509 -16.25 -5.70 32.22
C GLU A 509 -17.40 -5.67 33.26
N ASP A 510 -17.27 -4.86 34.33
CA ASP A 510 -18.27 -4.78 35.42
C ASP A 510 -19.27 -3.61 35.24
N LEU A 511 -19.08 -2.76 34.23
CA LEU A 511 -19.83 -1.51 34.09
C LEU A 511 -21.06 -1.65 33.19
N ASP A 512 -22.05 -2.40 33.65
CA ASP A 512 -23.42 -2.29 33.16
C ASP A 512 -24.13 -1.09 33.84
N ILE A 513 -24.28 0.04 33.10
CA ILE A 513 -25.19 1.16 33.44
C ILE A 513 -26.02 1.57 32.23
#